data_AF-A0A1E7I713-F1
#
_entry.id   AF-A0A1E7I713-F1
#
_cell.length_a   1.000
_cell.length_b   1.000
_cell.length_c   1.000
_cell.angle_alpha   90.00
_cell.angle_beta   90.00
_cell.angle_gamma   90.00
#
_symmetry.space_group_name_H-M   'P 1'
#
loop_
_entity.id
_entity.type
_entity.pdbx_description
1 polymer ?
#
loop_
_entity_poly.entity_id
_entity_poly.type
_entity_poly.pdbx_seq_one_letter_code
_entity_poly.pdbx_strand_id
1 'polypeptide(L)'
;MAFNLSIEPVDDFEIQDILRGQQKFDVNIVFEERKLEPLLDAFKERQSKGETLIHWDEYKVKQNDNYKIRPYTTRICWIYNDKVENWNKELEQSSGDPGVKRILESREFSNFPHYRTFLQNPPKIIDLSKRQVSALAHLSCWNVCQYADKIKEYFMH
;
A
#
# COMPACT_ATOMS: atom_id res chain seq x y z
N MET A 1 19.86 33.12 -18.56
CA MET A 1 20.52 31.85 -18.20
C MET A 1 19.43 30.82 -18.02
N ALA A 2 19.24 29.94 -19.01
CA ALA A 2 18.28 28.84 -18.94
C ALA A 2 19.09 27.54 -18.87
N PHE A 3 18.89 26.76 -17.80
CA PHE A 3 19.48 25.44 -17.69
C PHE A 3 18.69 24.48 -18.58
N ASN A 4 19.34 23.97 -19.62
CA ASN A 4 18.83 22.91 -20.48
C ASN A 4 19.13 21.58 -19.76
N LEU A 5 18.14 21.01 -19.08
CA LEU A 5 18.21 19.63 -18.60
C LEU A 5 17.84 18.71 -19.77
N SER A 6 18.83 18.31 -20.54
CA SER A 6 18.73 17.17 -21.44
C SER A 6 18.50 15.93 -20.58
N ILE A 7 17.24 15.47 -20.52
CA ILE A 7 16.93 14.13 -20.05
C ILE A 7 17.41 13.20 -21.17
N GLU A 8 18.54 12.52 -20.96
CA GLU A 8 18.97 11.47 -21.88
C GLU A 8 17.89 10.39 -21.95
N PRO A 9 17.58 9.86 -23.15
CA PRO A 9 16.62 8.77 -23.28
C PRO A 9 17.17 7.55 -22.53
N VAL A 10 16.43 7.11 -21.51
CA VAL A 10 16.66 5.81 -20.87
C VAL A 10 16.52 4.75 -21.97
N ASP A 11 17.57 3.98 -22.20
CA ASP A 11 17.65 3.00 -23.28
C ASP A 11 16.53 1.97 -23.10
N ASP A 12 15.72 1.74 -24.14
CA ASP A 12 14.57 0.82 -24.11
C ASP A 12 14.96 -0.60 -23.66
N PHE A 13 16.25 -0.94 -23.78
CA PHE A 13 16.84 -2.18 -23.29
C PHE A 13 16.82 -2.31 -21.75
N GLU A 14 17.07 -1.25 -20.99
CA GLU A 14 17.04 -1.28 -19.52
C GLU A 14 15.63 -1.54 -18.98
N ILE A 15 14.62 -0.91 -19.61
CA ILE A 15 13.22 -1.12 -19.22
C ILE A 15 12.81 -2.57 -19.48
N GLN A 16 13.25 -3.17 -20.58
CA GLN A 16 12.94 -4.55 -20.91
C GLN A 16 13.58 -5.54 -19.93
N ASP A 17 14.81 -5.31 -19.46
CA ASP A 17 15.48 -6.20 -18.50
C ASP A 17 14.94 -6.06 -17.07
N ILE A 18 14.52 -4.84 -16.67
CA ILE A 18 13.74 -4.60 -15.44
C ILE A 18 12.41 -5.35 -15.50
N LEU A 19 11.71 -5.30 -16.63
CA LEU A 19 10.45 -6.02 -16.83
C LEU A 19 10.61 -7.54 -16.94
N ARG A 20 11.78 -8.02 -17.39
CA ARG A 20 12.12 -9.45 -17.50
C ARG A 20 12.64 -10.06 -16.20
N GLY A 21 12.86 -9.27 -15.16
CA GLY A 21 13.29 -9.76 -13.85
C GLY A 21 14.66 -10.45 -13.85
N GLN A 22 15.51 -10.20 -14.86
CA GLN A 22 16.80 -10.86 -15.01
C GLN A 22 17.91 -10.28 -14.13
N GLN A 23 17.67 -9.16 -13.46
CA GLN A 23 18.59 -8.60 -12.47
C GLN A 23 18.10 -8.92 -11.05
N LYS A 24 18.88 -9.73 -10.33
CA LYS A 24 18.64 -10.00 -8.92
C LYS A 24 18.98 -8.75 -8.11
N PHE A 25 17.98 -7.99 -7.69
CA PHE A 25 18.16 -6.85 -6.79
C PHE A 25 18.41 -7.31 -5.34
N ASP A 26 19.42 -8.18 -5.14
CA ASP A 26 19.83 -8.67 -3.81
C ASP A 26 20.27 -7.51 -2.89
N VAL A 27 20.50 -6.33 -3.46
CA VAL A 27 20.81 -5.07 -2.76
C VAL A 27 19.61 -4.42 -2.07
N ASN A 28 18.37 -4.88 -2.28
CA ASN A 28 17.16 -4.24 -1.72
C ASN A 28 16.56 -5.00 -0.51
N ILE A 29 17.29 -5.97 0.04
CA ILE A 29 16.82 -6.77 1.17
C ILE A 29 17.14 -6.05 2.49
N VAL A 30 16.13 -5.40 3.08
CA VAL A 30 16.28 -4.59 4.30
C VAL A 30 16.02 -5.40 5.58
N PHE A 31 15.18 -6.45 5.50
CA PHE A 31 14.75 -7.24 6.65
C PHE A 31 15.06 -8.74 6.50
N GLU A 32 14.93 -9.49 7.60
CA GLU A 32 15.02 -10.95 7.57
C GLU A 32 13.77 -11.56 6.92
N GLU A 33 13.97 -12.46 5.96
CA GLU A 33 12.87 -13.08 5.19
C GLU A 33 11.87 -13.83 6.07
N ARG A 34 12.34 -14.44 7.18
CA ARG A 34 11.47 -15.12 8.16
C ARG A 34 10.40 -14.23 8.80
N LYS A 35 10.49 -12.91 8.66
CA LYS A 35 9.47 -11.96 9.16
C LYS A 35 8.29 -11.79 8.19
N LEU A 36 8.41 -12.28 6.96
CA LEU A 36 7.34 -12.16 5.96
C LEU A 36 6.15 -13.07 6.29
N GLU A 37 6.38 -14.35 6.62
CA GLU A 37 5.30 -15.29 6.89
C GLU A 37 4.40 -14.86 8.07
N PRO A 38 4.93 -14.46 9.25
CA PRO A 38 4.10 -13.97 10.35
C PRO A 38 3.25 -12.74 9.99
N LEU A 39 3.79 -11.84 9.15
CA LEU A 39 3.07 -10.67 8.64
C LEU A 39 1.90 -11.11 7.74
N LEU A 40 2.15 -12.02 6.81
CA LEU A 40 1.11 -12.54 5.90
C LEU A 40 0.03 -13.31 6.66
N ASP A 41 0.40 -14.09 7.66
CA ASP A 41 -0.55 -14.85 8.47
C ASP A 41 -1.44 -13.93 9.32
N ALA A 42 -0.86 -12.88 9.91
CA ALA A 42 -1.64 -11.85 10.60
C ALA A 42 -2.65 -11.15 9.66
N PHE A 43 -2.24 -10.88 8.43
CA PHE A 43 -3.15 -10.32 7.42
C PHE A 43 -4.26 -11.30 7.04
N LYS A 44 -3.97 -12.57 6.76
CA LYS A 44 -5.00 -13.58 6.45
C LYS A 44 -6.01 -13.71 7.60
N GLU A 45 -5.53 -13.73 8.84
CA GLU A 45 -6.38 -13.81 10.03
C GLU A 45 -7.35 -12.62 10.10
N ARG A 46 -6.84 -11.38 9.97
CA ARG A 46 -7.66 -10.16 9.98
C ARG A 46 -8.63 -10.10 8.81
N GLN A 47 -8.18 -10.52 7.63
CA GLN A 47 -9.02 -10.57 6.43
C GLN A 47 -10.21 -11.50 6.63
N SER A 48 -10.01 -12.67 7.24
CA SER A 48 -11.10 -13.62 7.55
C SER A 48 -12.16 -13.05 8.50
N LYS A 49 -11.79 -12.04 9.31
CA LYS A 49 -12.67 -11.34 10.25
C LYS A 49 -13.29 -10.06 9.66
N GLY A 50 -12.92 -9.71 8.43
CA GLY A 50 -13.37 -8.47 7.78
C GLY A 50 -12.77 -7.20 8.41
N GLU A 51 -11.62 -7.32 9.07
CA GLU A 51 -10.93 -6.25 9.79
C GLU A 51 -9.81 -5.61 8.96
N THR A 52 -9.28 -4.47 9.43
CA THR A 52 -8.09 -3.86 8.83
C THR A 52 -6.92 -4.83 8.86
N LEU A 53 -6.22 -4.94 7.73
CA LEU A 53 -5.00 -5.74 7.63
C LEU A 53 -3.85 -4.96 8.28
N ILE A 54 -3.68 -5.21 9.58
CA ILE A 54 -2.70 -4.54 10.44
C ILE A 54 -1.81 -5.53 11.17
N HIS A 55 -0.51 -5.26 11.19
CA HIS A 55 0.49 -6.05 11.87
C HIS A 55 1.58 -5.15 12.45
N TRP A 56 2.03 -5.44 13.66
CA TRP A 56 3.08 -4.68 14.35
C TRP A 56 4.15 -5.65 14.82
N ASP A 57 5.40 -5.34 14.51
CA ASP A 57 6.54 -6.17 14.88
C ASP A 57 7.83 -5.36 14.90
N GLU A 58 8.81 -5.87 15.63
CA GLU A 58 10.16 -5.34 15.67
C GLU A 58 11.05 -6.03 14.62
N TYR A 59 11.76 -5.21 13.86
CA TYR A 59 12.61 -5.62 12.76
C TYR A 59 14.05 -5.20 13.01
N LYS A 60 14.98 -6.12 12.76
CA LYS A 60 16.40 -5.82 12.63
C LYS A 60 16.66 -5.43 11.19
N VAL A 61 17.09 -4.18 10.99
CA VAL A 61 17.53 -3.68 9.68
C VAL A 61 18.91 -4.23 9.39
N LYS A 62 19.05 -4.86 8.22
CA LYS A 62 20.33 -5.38 7.74
C LYS A 62 21.25 -4.24 7.32
N GLN A 63 22.56 -4.45 7.46
CA GLN A 63 23.55 -3.56 6.85
C GLN A 63 23.36 -3.53 5.33
N ASN A 64 23.47 -2.34 4.74
CA ASN A 64 23.43 -2.17 3.30
C ASN A 64 24.43 -1.10 2.87
N ASP A 65 25.57 -1.53 2.34
CA ASP A 65 26.66 -0.63 1.98
C ASP A 65 26.33 0.23 0.76
N ASN A 66 25.51 -0.28 -0.18
CA ASN A 66 25.05 0.48 -1.35
C ASN A 66 24.28 1.74 -0.95
N TYR A 67 23.44 1.64 0.10
CA TYR A 67 22.65 2.76 0.62
C TYR A 67 23.26 3.39 1.88
N LYS A 68 24.46 2.97 2.30
CA LYS A 68 25.14 3.42 3.53
C LYS A 68 24.29 3.25 4.80
N ILE A 69 23.46 2.22 4.85
CA ILE A 69 22.60 1.90 5.99
C ILE A 69 23.38 1.02 6.97
N ARG A 70 23.46 1.45 8.22
CA ARG A 70 24.03 0.67 9.33
C ARG A 70 22.92 -0.19 9.98
N PRO A 71 23.24 -1.32 10.61
CA PRO A 71 22.25 -2.09 11.35
C PRO A 71 21.63 -1.31 12.51
N TYR A 72 20.31 -1.41 12.65
CA TYR A 72 19.56 -0.93 13.81
C TYR A 72 18.27 -1.74 13.97
N THR A 73 17.64 -1.58 15.13
CA THR A 73 16.34 -2.17 15.41
C THR A 73 15.26 -1.11 15.28
N THR A 74 14.15 -1.44 14.63
CA THR A 74 13.00 -0.55 14.48
C THR A 74 11.70 -1.30 14.71
N ARG A 75 10.72 -0.59 15.28
CA ARG A 75 9.34 -1.05 15.35
C ARG A 75 8.59 -0.59 14.11
N ILE A 76 7.79 -1.47 13.52
CA ILE A 76 7.02 -1.16 12.31
C ILE A 76 5.59 -1.60 12.52
N CYS A 77 4.65 -0.71 12.19
CA CYS A 77 3.24 -1.04 12.04
C CYS A 77 2.91 -1.05 10.54
N TRP A 78 2.68 -2.24 10.00
CA TRP A 78 2.21 -2.44 8.63
C TRP A 78 0.69 -2.33 8.60
N ILE A 79 0.18 -1.44 7.75
CA ILE A 79 -1.24 -1.33 7.44
C ILE A 79 -1.35 -1.52 5.93
N TYR A 80 -2.03 -2.59 5.51
CA TYR A 80 -2.25 -2.86 4.10
C TYR A 80 -3.66 -2.44 3.68
N ASN A 81 -3.73 -1.66 2.59
CA ASN A 81 -4.96 -1.07 2.11
C ASN A 81 -5.72 -2.05 1.20
N ASP A 82 -6.37 -3.04 1.82
CA ASP A 82 -7.26 -4.01 1.15
C ASP A 82 -8.74 -3.71 1.44
N LYS A 83 -9.64 -4.47 0.83
CA LYS A 83 -11.06 -4.47 1.16
C LYS A 83 -11.26 -4.84 2.62
N VAL A 84 -11.91 -3.95 3.36
CA VAL A 84 -12.27 -4.17 4.76
C VAL A 84 -13.80 -4.22 4.87
N GLU A 85 -14.34 -5.38 5.21
CA GLU A 85 -15.78 -5.60 5.25
C GLU A 85 -16.47 -4.76 6.33
N ASN A 86 -15.80 -4.54 7.46
CA ASN A 86 -16.33 -3.70 8.52
C ASN A 86 -16.46 -2.23 8.08
N TRP A 87 -15.52 -1.73 7.26
CA TRP A 87 -15.62 -0.41 6.66
C TRP A 87 -16.80 -0.30 5.69
N ASN A 88 -17.02 -1.31 4.84
CA ASN A 88 -18.18 -1.35 3.94
C ASN A 88 -19.50 -1.29 4.72
N LYS A 89 -19.63 -2.08 5.80
CA LYS A 89 -20.82 -2.09 6.66
C LYS A 89 -21.03 -0.73 7.34
N GLU A 90 -19.97 -0.11 7.84
CA GLU A 90 -20.06 1.20 8.49
C GLU A 90 -20.42 2.30 7.50
N LEU A 91 -19.92 2.25 6.26
CA LEU A 91 -20.34 3.16 5.19
C LEU A 91 -21.84 3.04 4.88
N GLU A 92 -22.37 1.83 4.83
CA GLU A 92 -23.81 1.59 4.62
C GLU A 92 -24.65 2.14 5.77
N GLN A 93 -24.21 1.93 7.01
CA GLN A 93 -24.92 2.41 8.21
C GLN A 93 -24.86 3.93 8.37
N SER A 94 -23.69 4.53 8.14
CA SER A 94 -23.44 5.96 8.37
C SER A 94 -24.03 6.87 7.29
N SER A 95 -24.06 6.41 6.04
CA SER A 95 -24.61 7.20 4.94
C SER A 95 -26.14 7.21 4.93
N GLY A 96 -26.80 6.16 5.45
CA GLY A 96 -28.24 5.95 5.32
C GLY A 96 -28.73 5.88 3.86
N ASP A 97 -27.80 5.89 2.90
CA ASP A 97 -28.04 5.96 1.46
C ASP A 97 -27.59 4.65 0.81
N PRO A 98 -28.54 3.82 0.33
CA PRO A 98 -28.24 2.61 -0.44
C PRO A 98 -27.36 2.87 -1.68
N GLY A 99 -27.24 4.12 -2.12
CA GLY A 99 -26.43 4.58 -3.25
C GLY A 99 -24.93 4.48 -3.03
N VAL A 100 -24.40 4.58 -1.80
CA VAL A 100 -22.95 4.55 -1.54
C VAL A 100 -22.36 3.18 -1.89
N LYS A 101 -23.03 2.09 -1.50
CA LYS A 101 -22.64 0.73 -1.88
C LYS A 101 -22.66 0.56 -3.40
N ARG A 102 -23.73 1.03 -4.05
CA ARG A 102 -23.87 0.96 -5.52
C ARG A 102 -22.77 1.73 -6.26
N ILE A 103 -22.28 2.82 -5.68
CA ILE A 103 -21.14 3.58 -6.22
C ILE A 103 -19.88 2.74 -6.17
N LEU A 104 -19.58 2.11 -5.03
CA LEU A 104 -18.40 1.25 -4.88
C LEU A 104 -18.49 -0.04 -5.72
N GLU A 105 -19.71 -0.49 -6.03
CA GLU A 105 -19.96 -1.61 -6.95
C GLU A 105 -19.94 -1.20 -8.44
N SER A 106 -19.86 0.10 -8.73
CA SER A 106 -19.87 0.59 -10.11
C SER A 106 -18.57 0.26 -10.84
N ARG A 107 -18.62 0.29 -12.18
CA ARG A 107 -17.45 0.04 -13.05
C ARG A 107 -16.26 0.95 -12.74
N GLU A 108 -16.49 2.17 -12.24
CA GLU A 108 -15.43 3.09 -11.83
C GLU A 108 -14.55 2.50 -10.70
N PHE A 109 -15.11 1.64 -9.85
CA PHE A 109 -14.47 1.07 -8.67
C PHE A 109 -14.18 -0.43 -8.82
N SER A 110 -14.19 -0.98 -10.04
CA SER A 110 -14.03 -2.43 -10.29
C SER A 110 -12.75 -3.03 -9.70
N ASN A 111 -11.70 -2.22 -9.60
CA ASN A 111 -10.41 -2.62 -9.04
C ASN A 111 -10.16 -2.04 -7.64
N PHE A 112 -11.16 -1.42 -7.00
CA PHE A 112 -10.96 -0.86 -5.66
C PHE A 112 -10.67 -1.97 -4.64
N PRO A 113 -9.68 -1.80 -3.72
CA PRO A 113 -8.75 -0.66 -3.62
C PRO A 113 -7.46 -0.82 -4.47
N HIS A 114 -7.22 -2.00 -5.05
CA HIS A 114 -6.05 -2.33 -5.86
C HIS A 114 -6.15 -1.86 -7.33
N TYR A 115 -6.19 -0.55 -7.56
CA TYR A 115 -6.20 -0.02 -8.92
C TYR A 115 -4.96 -0.40 -9.72
N ARG A 116 -5.12 -0.45 -11.05
CA ARG A 116 -3.99 -0.66 -11.97
C ARG A 116 -3.09 0.56 -11.95
N THR A 117 -1.78 0.34 -11.94
CA THR A 117 -0.78 1.42 -12.07
C THR A 117 -0.91 2.16 -13.40
N PHE A 118 -1.22 1.42 -14.48
CA PHE A 118 -1.33 1.98 -15.82
C PHE A 118 -2.73 1.77 -16.41
N LEU A 119 -3.23 2.80 -17.10
CA LEU A 119 -4.48 2.80 -17.85
C LEU A 119 -5.69 2.37 -17.00
N GLN A 120 -5.71 2.73 -15.72
CA GLN A 120 -6.88 2.55 -14.86
C GLN A 120 -8.07 3.39 -15.34
N ASN A 121 -7.82 4.63 -15.77
CA ASN A 121 -8.84 5.55 -16.29
C ASN A 121 -8.42 6.12 -17.65
N PRO A 122 -8.51 5.33 -18.75
CA PRO A 122 -8.16 5.82 -20.08
C PRO A 122 -8.97 7.09 -20.43
N PRO A 123 -8.36 8.07 -21.12
CA PRO A 123 -7.04 8.03 -21.76
C PRO A 123 -5.86 8.36 -20.83
N LYS A 124 -6.07 8.53 -19.52
CA LYS A 124 -5.00 8.86 -18.58
C LYS A 124 -4.11 7.65 -18.31
N ILE A 125 -2.80 7.89 -18.24
CA ILE A 125 -1.80 6.83 -18.08
C ILE A 125 -1.74 6.35 -16.62
N ILE A 126 -1.61 7.26 -15.64
CA ILE A 126 -1.40 6.90 -14.22
C ILE A 126 -2.44 7.50 -13.26
N ASP A 127 -3.29 8.41 -13.73
CA ASP A 127 -4.16 9.18 -12.84
C ASP A 127 -5.39 8.39 -12.39
N LEU A 128 -5.65 8.44 -11.09
CA LEU A 128 -6.93 8.09 -10.51
C LEU A 128 -7.95 9.22 -10.64
N SER A 129 -9.24 8.87 -10.67
CA SER A 129 -10.33 9.86 -10.59
C SER A 129 -10.36 10.49 -9.20
N LYS A 130 -10.93 11.71 -9.08
CA LYS A 130 -11.11 12.36 -7.76
C LYS A 130 -11.88 11.46 -6.79
N ARG A 131 -12.90 10.75 -7.28
CA ARG A 131 -13.74 9.87 -6.46
C ARG A 131 -12.96 8.64 -5.99
N GLN A 132 -12.14 8.05 -6.86
CA GLN A 132 -11.25 6.93 -6.52
C GLN A 132 -10.22 7.33 -5.45
N VAL A 133 -9.60 8.51 -5.61
CA VAL A 133 -8.68 9.07 -4.61
C VAL A 133 -9.40 9.31 -3.27
N SER A 134 -10.58 9.92 -3.29
CA SER A 134 -11.37 10.15 -2.08
C SER A 134 -11.75 8.84 -1.37
N ALA A 135 -12.16 7.81 -2.11
CA ALA A 135 -12.50 6.52 -1.53
C ALA A 135 -11.27 5.84 -0.89
N LEU A 136 -10.11 5.88 -1.56
CA LEU A 136 -8.86 5.35 -0.99
C LEU A 136 -8.43 6.11 0.26
N ALA A 137 -8.46 7.44 0.20
CA ALA A 137 -8.11 8.28 1.34
C ALA A 137 -9.04 8.02 2.54
N HIS A 138 -10.34 7.84 2.27
CA HIS A 138 -11.31 7.51 3.30
C HIS A 138 -11.05 6.14 3.93
N LEU A 139 -10.83 5.10 3.12
CA LEU A 139 -10.46 3.76 3.60
C LEU A 139 -9.16 3.78 4.41
N SER A 140 -8.12 4.45 3.90
CA SER A 140 -6.83 4.57 4.59
C SER A 140 -6.95 5.32 5.92
N CYS A 141 -7.71 6.42 5.95
CA CYS A 141 -7.99 7.16 7.18
C CYS A 141 -8.72 6.26 8.19
N TRP A 142 -9.78 5.59 7.76
CA TRP A 142 -10.56 4.69 8.60
C TRP A 142 -9.70 3.58 9.20
N ASN A 143 -8.84 2.94 8.40
CA ASN A 143 -7.91 1.91 8.86
C ASN A 143 -7.01 2.39 10.01
N VAL A 144 -6.53 3.64 9.96
CA VAL A 144 -5.71 4.23 11.03
C VAL A 144 -6.57 4.60 12.23
N CYS A 145 -7.71 5.25 12.01
CA CYS A 145 -8.57 5.74 13.09
C CYS A 145 -9.13 4.61 13.96
N GLN A 146 -9.53 3.47 13.37
CA GLN A 146 -10.05 2.32 14.13
C GLN A 146 -9.04 1.71 15.10
N TYR A 147 -7.74 1.91 14.86
CA TYR A 147 -6.65 1.36 15.66
C TYR A 147 -5.77 2.45 16.29
N ALA A 148 -6.22 3.71 16.30
CA ALA A 148 -5.40 4.87 16.70
C ALA A 148 -4.77 4.70 18.09
N ASP A 149 -5.56 4.26 19.08
CA ASP A 149 -5.06 4.06 20.45
C ASP A 149 -4.00 2.96 20.52
N LYS A 150 -4.20 1.84 19.81
CA LYS A 150 -3.27 0.71 19.77
C LYS A 150 -1.97 1.07 19.03
N ILE A 151 -2.09 1.83 17.94
CA ILE A 151 -0.94 2.35 17.20
C ILE A 151 -0.13 3.28 18.11
N LYS A 152 -0.81 4.19 18.82
CA LYS A 152 -0.17 5.12 19.74
C LYS A 152 0.53 4.37 20.87
N GLU A 153 -0.13 3.41 21.51
CA GLU A 153 0.44 2.57 22.56
C GLU A 153 1.70 1.84 22.07
N TYR A 154 1.64 1.22 20.90
CA TYR A 154 2.76 0.46 20.32
C TYR A 154 4.03 1.28 20.08
N PHE A 155 3.90 2.58 19.76
CA PHE A 155 5.05 3.45 19.51
C PHE A 155 5.52 4.24 20.75
N MET A 156 4.74 4.29 21.83
CA MET A 156 5.11 4.99 23.07
C MET A 156 5.92 4.12 24.06
N HIS A 157 5.88 2.79 23.90
CA HIS A 157 6.66 1.80 24.66
C HIS A 157 7.62 1.11 23.72
#